data_AF-A0A6V8KBX6-F1
#
_entry.id   AF-A0A6V8KBX6-F1
#
_cell.length_a   1.000
_cell.length_b   1.000
_cell.length_c   1.000
_cell.angle_alpha   90.00
_cell.angle_beta   90.00
_cell.angle_gamma   90.00
#
_symmetry.space_group_name_H-M   'P 1'
#
loop_
_entity.id
_entity.type
_entity.pdbx_description
1 polymer ?
#
loop_
_entity_poly.entity_id
_entity_poly.type
_entity_poly.pdbx_seq_one_letter_code
_entity_poly.pdbx_strand_id
1 'polypeptide(L)'
;MDWASRWIRWPDFWLPSDRDDARAALHEAWERAAGERVEVACGGGRGRTGTALARIAVLDGVPPAEAVAWIRAHYDRHAVETPWQKRYARTPPD
;
A
#
# COMPACT_ATOMS: atom_id res chain seq x y z
N MET A 1 -1.84 -19.17 -16.23
CA MET A 1 -0.69 -18.24 -16.07
C MET A 1 -0.69 -17.92 -14.60
N ASP A 2 -0.04 -18.75 -13.81
CA ASP A 2 -0.29 -18.76 -12.38
C ASP A 2 0.92 -18.09 -11.73
N TRP A 3 0.90 -16.76 -11.74
CA TRP A 3 1.86 -15.99 -10.94
C TRP A 3 1.39 -16.01 -9.48
N ALA A 4 2.34 -16.16 -8.55
CA ALA A 4 2.04 -16.19 -7.13
C ALA A 4 1.29 -14.91 -6.74
N SER A 5 0.06 -15.07 -6.24
CA SER A 5 -0.81 -13.96 -5.85
C SER A 5 -1.36 -14.18 -4.45
N ARG A 6 -1.51 -13.08 -3.71
CA ARG A 6 -2.09 -13.05 -2.36
C ARG A 6 -3.19 -12.02 -2.31
N TRP A 7 -4.35 -12.42 -1.83
CA TRP A 7 -5.51 -11.54 -1.67
C TRP A 7 -5.64 -11.08 -0.23
N ILE A 8 -5.72 -9.78 -0.03
CA ILE A 8 -5.96 -9.15 1.28
C ILE A 8 -7.42 -8.71 1.33
N ARG A 9 -8.10 -8.95 2.45
CA ARG A 9 -9.47 -8.46 2.67
C ARG A 9 -9.44 -6.95 2.90
N TRP A 10 -9.72 -6.20 1.82
CA TRP A 10 -9.70 -4.75 1.83
C TRP A 10 -10.96 -4.20 1.13
N PRO A 11 -12.04 -3.94 1.91
CA PRO A 11 -13.28 -3.39 1.38
C PRO A 11 -13.06 -2.07 0.65
N ASP A 12 -13.85 -1.83 -0.39
CA ASP A 12 -13.66 -0.66 -1.22
C ASP A 12 -13.87 0.64 -0.44
N PHE A 13 -13.10 1.65 -0.80
CA PHE A 13 -12.98 2.93 -0.08
C PHE A 13 -12.60 2.82 1.41
N TRP A 14 -12.35 1.63 1.97
CA TRP A 14 -12.09 1.42 3.40
C TRP A 14 -10.62 1.07 3.69
N LEU A 15 -10.36 0.59 4.91
CA LEU A 15 -9.07 0.04 5.38
C LEU A 15 -9.12 -1.49 5.33
N PRO A 16 -7.96 -2.18 5.42
CA PRO A 16 -7.95 -3.63 5.54
C PRO A 16 -8.78 -4.08 6.74
N SER A 17 -9.59 -5.13 6.54
CA SER A 17 -10.38 -5.72 7.61
C SER A 17 -9.51 -6.49 8.61
N ASP A 18 -8.38 -7.01 8.13
CA ASP A 18 -7.31 -7.60 8.93
C ASP A 18 -6.03 -6.80 8.68
N ARG A 19 -5.54 -6.11 9.73
CA ARG A 19 -4.36 -5.24 9.62
C ARG A 19 -3.06 -6.03 9.68
N ASP A 20 -3.06 -7.17 10.35
CA ASP A 20 -1.86 -8.00 10.50
C ASP A 20 -1.60 -8.76 9.19
N ASP A 21 -2.65 -9.31 8.57
CA ASP A 21 -2.57 -9.92 7.24
C ASP A 21 -2.10 -8.89 6.20
N ALA A 22 -2.66 -7.68 6.22
CA ALA A 22 -2.23 -6.62 5.33
C ALA A 22 -0.77 -6.21 5.56
N ARG A 23 -0.34 -6.08 6.83
CA ARG A 23 1.06 -5.75 7.16
C ARG A 23 2.00 -6.83 6.64
N ALA A 24 1.69 -8.10 6.89
CA ALA A 24 2.50 -9.22 6.43
C ALA A 24 2.62 -9.26 4.90
N ALA A 25 1.51 -9.07 4.18
CA ALA A 25 1.51 -9.04 2.72
C ALA A 25 2.31 -7.87 2.14
N LEU A 26 2.25 -6.69 2.77
CA LEU A 26 3.02 -5.52 2.31
C LEU A 26 4.52 -5.65 2.60
N HIS A 27 4.89 -6.25 3.73
CA HIS A 27 6.28 -6.62 4.02
C HIS A 27 6.81 -7.62 2.99
N GLU A 28 6.06 -8.68 2.73
CA GLU A 28 6.41 -9.69 1.72
C GLU A 28 6.62 -9.04 0.34
N ALA A 29 5.72 -8.13 -0.06
CA ALA A 29 5.85 -7.39 -1.32
C ALA A 29 7.11 -6.51 -1.36
N TRP A 30 7.43 -5.83 -0.26
CA TRP A 30 8.64 -4.99 -0.16
C TRP A 30 9.93 -5.83 -0.20
N GLU A 31 10.01 -6.93 0.56
CA GLU A 31 11.17 -7.83 0.56
C GLU A 31 11.42 -8.43 -0.83
N ARG A 32 10.36 -8.87 -1.50
CA ARG A 32 10.45 -9.44 -2.86
C ARG A 32 10.83 -8.39 -3.89
N ALA A 33 10.36 -7.15 -3.76
CA ALA A 33 10.68 -6.06 -4.69
C ALA A 33 12.19 -5.78 -4.83
N ALA A 34 13.01 -6.22 -3.88
CA ALA A 34 14.47 -6.13 -3.99
C ALA A 34 15.07 -6.99 -5.13
N GLY A 35 14.41 -8.08 -5.51
CA GLY A 35 14.91 -9.05 -6.50
C GLY A 35 13.97 -9.35 -7.66
N GLU A 36 12.70 -8.92 -7.57
CA GLU A 36 11.69 -9.24 -8.57
C GLU A 36 10.67 -8.11 -8.79
N ARG A 37 9.94 -8.19 -9.90
CA ARG A 37 8.83 -7.28 -10.19
C ARG A 37 7.59 -7.75 -9.43
N VAL A 38 7.15 -6.97 -8.46
CA VAL A 38 5.93 -7.22 -7.66
C VAL A 38 4.82 -6.29 -8.10
N GLU A 39 3.62 -6.83 -8.30
CA GLU A 39 2.42 -6.04 -8.60
C GLU A 39 1.55 -5.86 -7.35
N VAL A 40 1.07 -4.64 -7.13
CA VAL A 40 0.09 -4.29 -6.09
C VAL A 40 -1.11 -3.62 -6.75
N ALA A 41 -2.25 -4.28 -6.75
CA ALA A 41 -3.43 -3.83 -7.49
C ALA A 41 -4.73 -3.93 -6.69
N CYS A 42 -5.60 -2.95 -6.90
CA CYS A 42 -7.03 -3.01 -6.63
C CYS A 42 -7.78 -2.69 -7.93
N GLY A 43 -9.10 -2.88 -7.97
CA GLY A 43 -9.87 -2.72 -9.21
C GLY A 43 -9.71 -1.38 -9.93
N GLY A 44 -9.43 -0.29 -9.19
CA GLY A 44 -9.25 1.05 -9.75
C GLY A 44 -7.81 1.59 -9.72
N GLY A 45 -6.86 0.86 -9.13
CA GLY A 45 -5.45 1.28 -9.04
C GLY A 45 -5.16 2.55 -8.22
N ARG A 46 -6.13 3.22 -7.58
CA ARG A 46 -5.88 4.53 -6.92
C ARG A 46 -5.96 4.51 -5.41
N GLY A 47 -7.11 4.16 -4.83
CA GLY A 47 -7.30 4.22 -3.38
C GLY A 47 -6.52 3.17 -2.62
N ARG A 48 -6.93 1.90 -2.74
CA ARG A 48 -6.31 0.78 -2.01
C ARG A 48 -4.88 0.55 -2.48
N THR A 49 -4.63 0.53 -3.79
CA THR A 49 -3.28 0.46 -4.35
C THR A 49 -2.40 1.59 -3.84
N GLY A 50 -2.82 2.86 -3.98
CA GLY A 50 -2.03 3.99 -3.50
C GLY A 50 -1.77 3.94 -2.00
N THR A 51 -2.73 3.44 -1.22
CA THR A 51 -2.59 3.27 0.24
C THR A 51 -1.58 2.17 0.58
N ALA A 52 -1.62 1.04 -0.13
CA ALA A 52 -0.65 -0.04 -0.01
C ALA A 52 0.76 0.42 -0.39
N LEU A 53 0.92 1.10 -1.52
CA LEU A 53 2.20 1.64 -1.96
C LEU A 53 2.74 2.69 -0.98
N ALA A 54 1.88 3.52 -0.38
CA ALA A 54 2.32 4.47 0.65
C ALA A 54 2.86 3.78 1.89
N ARG A 55 2.26 2.66 2.30
CA ARG A 55 2.76 1.84 3.41
C ARG A 55 4.08 1.16 3.06
N ILE A 56 4.25 0.68 1.83
CA ILE A 56 5.52 0.12 1.35
C ILE A 56 6.61 1.20 1.32
N ALA A 57 6.31 2.41 0.85
CA ALA A 57 7.26 3.52 0.88
C ALA A 57 7.73 3.85 2.31
N VAL A 58 6.86 3.72 3.31
CA VAL A 58 7.25 3.87 4.72
C VAL A 58 8.20 2.76 5.17
N LEU A 59 7.97 1.51 4.75
CA LEU A 59 8.91 0.41 5.02
C LEU A 59 10.28 0.67 4.36
N ASP A 60 10.28 1.31 3.20
CA ASP A 60 11.47 1.70 2.46
C ASP A 60 12.16 2.98 2.99
N GLY A 61 11.69 3.52 4.12
CA GLY A 61 12.31 4.63 4.83
C GLY A 61 11.74 6.02 4.54
N VAL A 62 10.68 6.15 3.74
CA VAL A 62 9.96 7.43 3.59
C VAL A 62 9.27 7.79 4.91
N PRO A 63 9.45 9.01 5.45
CA PRO A 63 8.76 9.41 6.67
C PRO A 63 7.23 9.24 6.55
N PRO A 64 6.53 8.67 7.55
CA PRO A 64 5.09 8.43 7.45
C PRO A 64 4.27 9.66 7.10
N ALA A 65 4.66 10.84 7.62
CA ALA A 65 4.00 12.11 7.32
C ALA A 65 4.05 12.50 5.83
N GLU A 66 5.09 12.07 5.12
CA GLU A 66 5.38 12.40 3.72
C GLU A 66 4.90 11.34 2.74
N ALA A 67 4.67 10.10 3.19
CA ALA A 67 4.37 8.95 2.34
C ALA A 67 3.25 9.18 1.31
N VAL A 68 2.16 9.85 1.70
CA VAL A 68 1.05 10.17 0.77
C VAL A 68 1.48 11.18 -0.30
N ALA A 69 2.26 12.19 0.07
CA ALA A 69 2.76 13.18 -0.88
C ALA A 69 3.77 12.52 -1.83
N TRP A 70 4.65 11.67 -1.30
CA TRP A 70 5.61 10.91 -2.07
C TRP A 70 4.93 10.03 -3.12
N ILE A 71 3.94 9.21 -2.73
CA ILE A 71 3.21 8.37 -3.68
C ILE A 71 2.45 9.18 -4.72
N ARG A 72 1.90 10.33 -4.34
CA ARG A 72 1.21 11.18 -5.32
C ARG A 72 2.14 11.80 -6.35
N ALA A 73 3.39 12.03 -5.98
CA ALA A 73 4.41 12.53 -6.89
C ALA A 73 4.96 11.44 -7.82
N HIS A 74 5.12 10.21 -7.33
CA HIS A 74 5.84 9.14 -8.03
C HIS A 74 4.95 8.06 -8.67
N TYR A 75 3.66 8.00 -8.32
CA TYR A 75 2.73 6.98 -8.83
C TYR A 75 1.49 7.59 -9.50
N ASP A 76 0.57 8.19 -8.73
CA ASP A 76 -0.64 8.84 -9.25
C ASP A 76 -1.03 9.99 -8.31
N ARG A 77 -1.20 11.20 -8.85
CA ARG A 77 -1.58 12.41 -8.08
C ARG A 77 -2.89 12.27 -7.29
N HIS A 78 -3.75 11.33 -7.67
CA HIS A 78 -5.02 10.98 -7.04
C HIS A 78 -4.95 9.77 -6.10
N ALA A 79 -3.76 9.17 -5.93
CA ALA A 79 -3.56 8.07 -5.00
C ALA A 79 -3.99 8.42 -3.58
N VAL A 80 -4.46 7.39 -2.85
CA VAL A 80 -4.98 7.51 -1.48
C VAL A 80 -6.23 8.40 -1.47
N GLU A 81 -7.39 7.78 -1.66
CA GLU A 81 -8.64 8.46 -2.01
C GLU A 81 -9.35 9.03 -0.78
N THR A 82 -9.36 8.30 0.34
CA THR A 82 -10.19 8.67 1.50
C THR A 82 -9.39 9.25 2.66
N PRO A 83 -10.00 10.06 3.54
CA PRO A 83 -9.32 10.62 4.71
C PRO A 83 -8.73 9.56 5.65
N TRP A 84 -9.44 8.44 5.87
CA TRP A 84 -8.95 7.37 6.73
C TRP A 84 -7.83 6.55 6.08
N GLN A 85 -7.83 6.37 4.75
CA GLN A 85 -6.68 5.81 4.03
C GLN A 85 -5.43 6.69 4.20
N LYS A 86 -5.58 8.02 4.12
CA LYS A 86 -4.47 8.96 4.39
C LYS A 86 -3.95 8.83 5.82
N ARG A 87 -4.85 8.75 6.81
CA ARG A 87 -4.45 8.58 8.23
C ARG A 87 -3.72 7.25 8.44
N TYR A 88 -4.25 6.18 7.86
CA TYR A 88 -3.65 4.84 7.93
C TYR A 88 -2.24 4.82 7.30
N ALA A 89 -2.07 5.41 6.12
CA ALA A 89 -0.76 5.49 5.47
C ALA A 89 0.30 6.24 6.29
N ARG A 90 -0.13 7.24 7.08
CA ARG A 90 0.75 8.08 7.91
C ARG A 90 1.06 7.51 9.29
N THR A 91 0.40 6.43 9.69
CA THR A 91 0.67 5.79 10.98
C THR A 91 1.93 4.94 10.81
N PRO A 92 2.94 5.02 11.70
CA PRO A 92 4.08 4.11 11.66
C PRO A 92 3.61 2.65 11.73
N PRO A 93 4.26 1.68 11.06
CA PRO A 93 4.15 0.29 11.47
C PRO A 93 4.64 0.16 12.92
N ASP A 94 3.92 -0.58 13.76
CA ASP A 94 4.37 -0.97 15.10
C ASP A 94 5.65 -1.84 15.01
#